data_AF-A0A8T3XC69-F1
#
_entry.id   AF-A0A8T3XC69-F1
#
_cell.length_a   1.000
_cell.length_b   1.000
_cell.length_c   1.000
_cell.angle_alpha   90.00
_cell.angle_beta   90.00
_cell.angle_gamma   90.00
#
_symmetry.space_group_name_H-M   'P 1'
#
loop_
_entity.id
_entity.type
_entity.pdbx_description
1 polymer ?
#
loop_
_entity_poly.entity_id
_entity_poly.type
_entity_poly.pdbx_seq_one_letter_code
_entity_poly.pdbx_strand_id
1 'polypeptide(L)'
;MRTLYTTLVLSLLVLSVVSLIPVVFAVEVGTGITPDITVEKFAPRVWMCDNRVVVDDNTEPGRVDGNITYYNNTDPKGPELIERLNNYAFEGEKIEWIVLVMDKNKIDQNIDVYGTVGSSQGEGNDIEVNCQRIGDQGRDTFEKCNARIDEEHLTFDPETMAYFECTLTVETPESMHGEFWVTVEAQDGDGLMGTMD
;
A
#
# COMPACT_ATOMS: atom_id res chain seq x y z
N MET A 1 21.93 58.35 71.00
CA MET A 1 20.47 58.03 71.07
C MET A 1 19.71 58.42 69.80
N ARG A 2 19.86 59.63 69.23
CA ARG A 2 19.17 60.01 67.98
C ARG A 2 19.44 59.08 66.78
N THR A 3 20.69 58.64 66.59
CA THR A 3 21.09 57.75 65.48
C THR A 3 20.53 56.33 65.58
N LEU A 4 20.30 55.83 66.81
CA LEU A 4 19.68 54.52 67.07
C LEU A 4 18.17 54.53 66.81
N TYR A 5 17.51 55.66 67.09
CA TYR A 5 16.08 55.80 66.83
C TYR A 5 15.79 55.90 65.33
N THR A 6 16.64 56.58 64.57
CA THR A 6 16.49 56.70 63.11
C THR A 6 16.71 55.38 62.39
N THR A 7 17.65 54.55 62.83
CA THR A 7 17.87 53.23 62.20
C THR A 7 16.74 52.26 62.52
N LEU A 8 16.19 52.32 63.72
CA LEU A 8 15.07 51.46 64.12
C LEU A 8 13.77 51.81 63.37
N VAL A 9 13.47 53.10 63.21
CA VAL A 9 12.30 53.56 62.43
C VAL A 9 12.44 53.18 60.94
N LEU A 10 13.65 53.32 60.37
CA LEU A 10 13.88 52.95 58.97
C LEU A 10 13.72 51.45 58.74
N SER A 11 14.21 50.61 59.67
CA SER A 11 14.06 49.15 59.58
C SER A 11 12.60 48.69 59.64
N LEU A 12 11.78 49.34 60.48
CA LEU A 12 10.36 49.02 60.61
C LEU A 12 9.58 49.37 59.33
N LEU A 13 9.96 50.47 58.68
CA LEU A 13 9.32 50.93 57.46
C LEU A 13 9.65 50.00 56.28
N VAL A 14 10.89 49.51 56.19
CA VAL A 14 11.29 48.52 55.19
C VAL A 14 10.54 47.19 55.39
N LEU A 15 10.41 46.70 56.62
CA LEU A 15 9.64 45.47 56.90
C LEU A 15 8.16 45.61 56.55
N SER A 16 7.55 46.79 56.72
CA SER A 16 6.15 47.01 56.35
C SER A 16 5.91 47.04 54.84
N VAL A 17 6.90 47.45 54.05
CA VAL A 17 6.77 47.49 52.58
C VAL A 17 6.91 46.09 51.99
N VAL A 18 7.75 45.24 52.59
CA VAL A 18 7.96 43.85 52.13
C VAL A 18 6.76 42.95 52.44
N SER A 19 5.99 43.20 53.50
CA SER A 19 4.84 42.35 53.87
C SER A 19 3.59 42.56 53.01
N LEU A 20 3.57 43.59 52.15
CA LEU A 20 2.44 43.91 51.28
C LEU A 20 2.63 43.43 49.84
N ILE A 21 3.70 42.68 49.53
CA ILE A 21 3.92 42.13 48.20
C ILE A 21 3.20 40.77 48.11
N PRO A 22 2.06 40.65 47.39
CA PRO A 22 1.43 39.36 47.18
C PRO A 22 2.34 38.49 46.31
N VAL A 23 2.97 37.48 46.92
CA VAL A 23 3.71 36.45 46.20
C VAL A 23 2.69 35.44 45.68
N VAL A 24 2.30 35.59 44.41
CA VAL A 24 1.49 34.59 43.72
C VAL A 24 2.43 33.49 43.24
N PHE A 25 2.46 32.37 43.96
CA PHE A 25 3.04 31.14 43.43
C PHE A 25 2.10 30.60 42.36
N ALA A 26 2.51 30.68 41.10
CA ALA A 26 1.84 29.99 40.01
C ALA A 26 1.97 28.48 40.27
N VAL A 27 0.91 27.87 40.78
CA VAL A 27 0.76 26.41 40.74
C VAL A 27 0.27 26.07 39.35
N GLU A 28 1.13 25.46 38.56
CA GLU A 28 0.82 24.90 37.25
C GLU A 28 -0.17 23.74 37.44
N VAL A 29 -1.47 24.06 37.39
CA VAL A 29 -2.54 23.05 37.30
C VAL A 29 -2.83 22.81 35.83
N GLY A 30 -2.11 21.85 35.27
CA GLY A 30 -2.25 21.44 33.87
C GLY A 30 -1.85 19.99 33.67
N THR A 31 -2.44 19.05 34.41
CA THR A 31 -2.41 17.63 34.00
C THR A 31 -3.32 17.48 32.79
N GLY A 32 -2.83 17.91 31.63
CA GLY A 32 -3.47 17.65 30.35
C GLY A 32 -3.49 16.15 30.16
N ILE A 33 -4.68 15.55 30.23
CA ILE A 33 -4.95 14.27 29.61
C ILE A 33 -4.79 14.47 28.11
N THR A 34 -3.58 14.35 27.60
CA THR A 34 -3.36 14.27 26.16
C THR A 34 -4.09 13.01 25.69
N PRO A 35 -5.01 13.09 24.72
CA PRO A 35 -5.59 11.89 24.16
C PRO A 35 -4.45 11.03 23.61
N ASP A 36 -4.39 9.78 24.04
CA ASP A 36 -3.45 8.81 23.48
C ASP A 36 -3.95 8.46 22.08
N ILE A 37 -3.37 9.11 21.07
CA ILE A 37 -3.64 8.85 19.66
C ILE A 37 -2.70 7.73 19.25
N THR A 38 -3.15 6.49 19.40
CA THR A 38 -2.47 5.34 18.81
C THR A 38 -2.92 5.22 17.35
N VAL A 39 -1.98 5.30 16.41
CA VAL A 39 -2.25 4.98 15.00
C VAL A 39 -2.50 3.49 14.85
N GLU A 40 -3.61 3.12 14.23
CA GLU A 40 -3.90 1.73 13.87
C GLU A 40 -2.93 1.30 12.77
N LYS A 41 -2.19 0.22 13.00
CA LYS A 41 -1.36 -0.39 11.95
C LYS A 41 -2.28 -1.16 11.01
N PHE A 42 -2.36 -0.74 9.76
CA PHE A 42 -3.17 -1.37 8.73
C PHE A 42 -2.25 -1.80 7.59
N ALA A 43 -2.04 -3.10 7.43
CA ALA A 43 -1.26 -3.61 6.31
C ALA A 43 -2.02 -3.40 4.99
N PRO A 44 -1.32 -3.20 3.87
CA PRO A 44 -1.93 -3.15 2.55
C PRO A 44 -2.83 -4.38 2.31
N ARG A 45 -3.88 -4.18 1.53
CA ARG A 45 -4.74 -5.28 1.06
C ARG A 45 -4.64 -5.35 -0.44
N VAL A 46 -4.51 -6.56 -0.98
CA VAL A 46 -4.32 -6.82 -2.40
C VAL A 46 -5.42 -7.77 -2.86
N TRP A 47 -6.20 -7.37 -3.86
CA TRP A 47 -7.24 -8.21 -4.46
C TRP A 47 -6.95 -8.40 -5.95
N MET A 48 -7.12 -9.62 -6.44
CA MET A 48 -7.05 -9.90 -7.87
C MET A 48 -8.31 -9.40 -8.58
N CYS A 49 -8.15 -8.54 -9.59
CA CYS A 49 -9.26 -7.85 -10.24
C CYS A 49 -9.92 -8.59 -11.39
N ASP A 50 -9.19 -9.45 -12.07
CA ASP A 50 -9.70 -10.17 -13.24
C ASP A 50 -9.02 -11.53 -13.33
N ASN A 51 -9.42 -12.32 -14.31
CA ASN A 51 -8.73 -13.56 -14.63
C ASN A 51 -7.30 -13.28 -15.15
N ARG A 52 -6.37 -14.16 -14.79
CA ARG A 52 -4.99 -14.14 -15.31
C ARG A 52 -5.02 -14.26 -16.83
N VAL A 53 -4.43 -13.32 -17.54
CA VAL A 53 -4.29 -13.37 -19.00
C VAL A 53 -2.87 -13.86 -19.32
N VAL A 54 -2.77 -14.90 -20.15
CA VAL A 54 -1.48 -15.35 -20.68
C VAL A 54 -1.37 -14.84 -22.11
N VAL A 55 -0.33 -14.06 -22.39
CA VAL A 55 -0.04 -13.47 -23.69
C VAL A 55 1.12 -14.23 -24.33
N ASP A 56 0.93 -14.61 -25.59
CA ASP A 56 1.90 -15.34 -26.38
C ASP A 56 3.12 -14.47 -26.74
N ASP A 57 4.26 -15.10 -26.96
CA ASP A 57 5.46 -14.40 -27.41
C ASP A 57 5.47 -14.26 -28.95
N ASN A 58 6.35 -13.39 -29.46
CA ASN A 58 6.50 -13.19 -30.92
C ASN A 58 7.57 -14.12 -31.54
N THR A 59 8.20 -14.96 -30.75
CA THR A 59 9.45 -15.69 -31.05
C THR A 59 9.18 -17.17 -31.34
N GLU A 60 8.26 -17.78 -30.60
CA GLU A 60 7.68 -19.11 -30.79
C GLU A 60 6.15 -19.04 -30.64
N PRO A 61 5.42 -18.42 -31.60
CA PRO A 61 3.99 -18.23 -31.47
C PRO A 61 3.29 -19.58 -31.27
N GLY A 62 2.57 -19.69 -30.17
CA GLY A 62 1.63 -20.76 -29.89
C GLY A 62 0.46 -20.76 -30.88
N ARG A 63 -0.61 -21.50 -30.53
CA ARG A 63 -1.78 -21.66 -31.40
C ARG A 63 -2.54 -20.34 -31.54
N VAL A 64 -2.16 -19.54 -32.54
CA VAL A 64 -2.91 -18.39 -33.04
C VAL A 64 -4.28 -18.84 -33.53
N ASP A 65 -5.34 -18.47 -32.80
CA ASP A 65 -6.72 -18.67 -33.27
C ASP A 65 -7.19 -17.44 -34.04
N GLY A 66 -6.77 -17.36 -35.30
CA GLY A 66 -7.48 -16.60 -36.31
C GLY A 66 -7.40 -15.06 -36.23
N ASN A 67 -7.76 -14.47 -37.36
CA ASN A 67 -7.64 -13.05 -37.65
C ASN A 67 -8.83 -12.27 -37.05
N ILE A 68 -8.65 -11.61 -35.91
CA ILE A 68 -9.69 -10.74 -35.30
C ILE A 68 -9.42 -9.28 -35.64
N THR A 69 -10.43 -8.61 -36.18
CA THR A 69 -10.40 -7.17 -36.51
C THR A 69 -10.87 -6.35 -35.31
N TYR A 70 -9.99 -5.53 -34.73
CA TYR A 70 -10.38 -4.55 -33.72
C TYR A 70 -10.29 -3.14 -34.32
N TYR A 71 -11.38 -2.38 -34.30
CA TYR A 71 -11.49 -0.97 -34.74
C TYR A 71 -10.46 -0.52 -35.80
N ASN A 72 -10.72 -0.83 -37.07
CA ASN A 72 -9.95 -0.40 -38.25
C ASN A 72 -8.44 -0.75 -38.27
N ASN A 73 -7.93 -1.53 -37.31
CA ASN A 73 -6.59 -2.09 -37.35
C ASN A 73 -6.71 -3.62 -37.44
N THR A 74 -6.23 -4.17 -38.55
CA THR A 74 -6.13 -5.62 -38.73
C THR A 74 -4.70 -5.99 -38.36
N ASP A 75 -4.49 -6.53 -37.16
CA ASP A 75 -3.19 -7.08 -36.79
C ASP A 75 -3.03 -8.44 -37.52
N PRO A 76 -2.04 -8.60 -38.43
CA PRO A 76 -1.85 -9.86 -39.15
C PRO A 76 -1.43 -11.03 -38.26
N LYS A 77 -1.22 -10.82 -36.95
CA LYS A 77 -0.82 -11.85 -35.98
C LYS A 77 -1.85 -12.18 -34.90
N GLY A 78 -3.01 -11.50 -34.87
CA GLY A 78 -4.18 -11.81 -34.03
C GLY A 78 -4.02 -11.56 -32.52
N PRO A 79 -4.94 -10.84 -31.86
CA PRO A 79 -5.14 -10.97 -30.42
C PRO A 79 -6.28 -11.98 -30.14
N GLU A 80 -5.95 -13.20 -29.72
CA GLU A 80 -6.72 -13.96 -28.71
C GLU A 80 -5.93 -15.16 -28.17
N LEU A 81 -5.57 -15.14 -26.89
CA LEU A 81 -5.46 -16.36 -26.10
C LEU A 81 -6.60 -16.34 -25.08
N ILE A 82 -7.64 -17.12 -25.39
CA ILE A 82 -8.72 -17.47 -24.44
C ILE A 82 -8.05 -18.05 -23.19
N GLU A 83 -8.47 -17.61 -22.00
CA GLU A 83 -8.07 -18.13 -20.70
C GLU A 83 -7.79 -19.64 -20.78
N ARG A 84 -6.53 -20.02 -20.59
CA ARG A 84 -6.19 -21.43 -20.53
C ARG A 84 -6.70 -21.96 -19.20
N LEU A 85 -7.64 -22.91 -19.27
CA LEU A 85 -8.15 -23.69 -18.12
C LEU A 85 -7.02 -24.40 -17.34
N ASN A 86 -5.83 -24.55 -17.94
CA ASN A 86 -4.70 -25.24 -17.34
C ASN A 86 -3.63 -24.22 -16.90
N ASN A 87 -3.08 -24.40 -15.70
CA ASN A 87 -2.11 -23.50 -15.05
C ASN A 87 -0.65 -23.70 -15.53
N TYR A 88 -0.43 -23.98 -16.82
CA TYR A 88 0.93 -24.14 -17.38
C TYR A 88 1.30 -22.93 -18.24
N ALA A 89 2.56 -22.52 -18.14
CA ALA A 89 3.16 -21.50 -18.99
C ALA A 89 4.46 -22.02 -19.60
N PHE A 90 4.78 -21.57 -20.80
CA PHE A 90 5.99 -21.94 -21.53
C PHE A 90 6.99 -20.78 -21.56
N GLU A 91 8.26 -21.11 -21.81
CA GLU A 91 9.33 -20.11 -21.95
C GLU A 91 8.93 -19.03 -22.98
N GLY A 92 9.15 -17.77 -22.61
CA GLY A 92 8.81 -16.61 -23.43
C GLY A 92 7.38 -16.09 -23.27
N GLU A 93 6.45 -16.91 -22.77
CA GLU A 93 5.07 -16.47 -22.53
C GLU A 93 5.02 -15.40 -21.43
N LYS A 94 4.13 -14.44 -21.62
CA LYS A 94 3.86 -13.39 -20.64
C LYS A 94 2.58 -13.70 -19.89
N ILE A 95 2.58 -13.40 -18.60
CA ILE A 95 1.44 -13.53 -17.74
C ILE A 95 1.14 -12.13 -17.22
N GLU A 96 -0.04 -11.62 -17.55
CA GLU A 96 -0.50 -10.29 -17.18
C GLU A 96 -1.71 -10.42 -16.28
N TRP A 97 -1.71 -9.69 -15.17
CA TRP A 97 -2.84 -9.61 -14.27
C TRP A 97 -2.91 -8.25 -13.59
N ILE A 98 -4.14 -7.84 -13.28
CA ILE A 98 -4.43 -6.57 -12.62
C ILE A 98 -4.82 -6.87 -11.18
N VAL A 99 -4.24 -6.12 -10.25
CA VAL A 99 -4.62 -6.13 -8.84
C VAL A 99 -5.12 -4.77 -8.40
N LEU A 100 -6.04 -4.77 -7.43
CA LEU A 100 -6.42 -3.60 -6.67
C LEU A 100 -5.66 -3.64 -5.35
N VAL A 101 -4.96 -2.57 -5.03
CA VAL A 101 -4.26 -2.42 -3.75
C VAL A 101 -4.90 -1.29 -2.96
N MET A 102 -5.18 -1.54 -1.69
CA MET A 102 -5.67 -0.55 -0.72
C MET A 102 -4.68 -0.36 0.40
N ASP A 103 -4.39 0.90 0.71
CA ASP A 103 -3.70 1.32 1.92
C ASP A 103 -4.46 2.48 2.58
N LYS A 104 -4.80 2.31 3.86
CA LYS A 104 -5.45 3.36 4.67
C LYS A 104 -4.52 4.55 4.93
N ASN A 105 -3.21 4.37 4.85
CA ASN A 105 -2.19 5.41 5.02
C ASN A 105 -1.93 6.23 3.74
N LYS A 106 -2.84 6.10 2.76
CA LYS A 106 -2.81 6.68 1.40
C LYS A 106 -1.90 5.92 0.45
N ILE A 107 -2.46 5.59 -0.71
CA ILE A 107 -1.78 4.79 -1.73
C ILE A 107 -0.57 5.48 -2.35
N ASP A 108 -0.47 6.81 -2.23
CA ASP A 108 0.65 7.60 -2.75
C ASP A 108 1.87 7.64 -1.81
N GLN A 109 1.80 7.06 -0.60
CA GLN A 109 2.89 7.10 0.39
C GLN A 109 3.83 5.89 0.29
N ASN A 110 4.57 5.79 -0.82
CA ASN A 110 5.63 4.78 -1.02
C ASN A 110 5.13 3.34 -0.90
N ILE A 111 4.00 3.01 -1.52
CA ILE A 111 3.62 1.62 -1.68
C ILE A 111 4.48 0.97 -2.77
N ASP A 112 5.09 -0.16 -2.44
CA ASP A 112 5.79 -1.02 -3.40
C ASP A 112 4.94 -2.25 -3.67
N VAL A 113 4.70 -2.56 -4.95
CA VAL A 113 3.82 -3.65 -5.37
C VAL A 113 4.59 -4.51 -6.36
N TYR A 114 4.75 -5.78 -6.03
CA TYR A 114 5.58 -6.69 -6.80
C TYR A 114 5.00 -8.10 -6.81
N GLY A 115 5.28 -8.83 -7.88
CA GLY A 115 4.91 -10.24 -8.01
C GLY A 115 6.07 -11.13 -7.60
N THR A 116 5.76 -12.15 -6.80
CA THR A 116 6.73 -13.15 -6.36
C THR A 116 6.40 -14.51 -6.96
N VAL A 117 7.45 -15.30 -7.22
CA VAL A 117 7.32 -16.65 -7.78
C VAL A 117 8.15 -17.62 -6.95
N GLY A 118 7.55 -18.72 -6.52
CA GLY A 118 8.31 -19.70 -5.76
C GLY A 118 7.57 -20.99 -5.43
N SER A 119 8.21 -21.84 -4.64
CA SER A 119 7.70 -23.18 -4.32
C SER A 119 6.62 -23.20 -3.24
N SER A 120 6.41 -22.08 -2.54
CA SER A 120 5.42 -21.93 -1.48
C SER A 120 4.28 -21.00 -1.89
N GLN A 121 3.06 -21.35 -1.50
CA GLN A 121 1.92 -20.44 -1.63
C GLN A 121 2.01 -19.34 -0.55
N GLY A 122 2.14 -18.08 -0.95
CA GLY A 122 2.17 -16.92 -0.06
C GLY A 122 3.53 -16.20 -0.01
N GLU A 123 3.77 -15.48 1.10
CA GLU A 123 4.92 -14.59 1.31
C GLU A 123 6.27 -15.32 1.31
N GLY A 124 7.32 -14.59 0.91
CA GLY A 124 8.71 -15.02 1.08
C GLY A 124 9.30 -15.78 -0.10
N ASN A 125 8.62 -15.75 -1.24
CA ASN A 125 9.19 -16.17 -2.52
C ASN A 125 10.07 -15.05 -3.11
N ASP A 126 10.85 -15.38 -4.13
CA ASP A 126 11.71 -14.42 -4.81
C ASP A 126 10.87 -13.43 -5.64
N ILE A 127 11.27 -12.17 -5.62
CA ILE A 127 10.61 -11.11 -6.40
C ILE A 127 11.04 -11.24 -7.85
N GLU A 128 10.08 -11.47 -8.74
CA GLU A 128 10.34 -11.62 -10.18
C GLU A 128 9.89 -10.41 -10.98
N VAL A 129 8.85 -9.70 -10.52
CA VAL A 129 8.27 -8.58 -11.26
C VAL A 129 7.91 -7.41 -10.37
N ASN A 130 8.16 -6.19 -10.85
CA ASN A 130 7.61 -4.98 -10.26
C ASN A 130 6.33 -4.61 -10.99
N CYS A 131 5.25 -4.36 -10.25
CA CYS A 131 3.96 -4.03 -10.83
C CYS A 131 3.86 -2.53 -11.08
N GLN A 132 3.29 -2.16 -12.22
CA GLN A 132 3.13 -0.76 -12.60
C GLN A 132 1.76 -0.25 -12.15
N ARG A 133 1.74 0.89 -11.44
CA ARG A 133 0.48 1.57 -11.14
C ARG A 133 -0.19 2.04 -12.43
N ILE A 134 -1.44 1.63 -12.60
CA ILE A 134 -2.28 2.05 -13.72
C ILE A 134 -3.35 3.03 -13.22
N GLY A 135 -3.90 3.84 -14.14
CA GLY A 135 -4.98 4.76 -13.82
C GLY A 135 -6.26 4.04 -13.41
N ASP A 136 -7.30 4.82 -13.07
CA ASP A 136 -8.62 4.26 -12.79
C ASP A 136 -9.12 3.40 -13.97
N GLN A 137 -9.43 2.14 -13.68
CA GLN A 137 -9.92 1.15 -14.65
C GLN A 137 -11.45 1.12 -14.75
N GLY A 138 -12.15 1.99 -14.01
CA GLY A 138 -13.60 2.11 -14.01
C GLY A 138 -14.29 1.10 -13.11
N ARG A 139 -15.62 1.28 -12.99
CA ARG A 139 -16.47 0.52 -12.07
C ARG A 139 -16.55 -0.96 -12.40
N ASP A 140 -16.59 -1.31 -13.68
CA ASP A 140 -16.74 -2.71 -14.11
C ASP A 140 -15.53 -3.55 -13.65
N THR A 141 -14.31 -3.00 -13.76
CA THR A 141 -13.09 -3.64 -13.26
C THR A 141 -13.11 -3.77 -11.75
N PHE A 142 -13.54 -2.73 -11.03
CA PHE A 142 -13.65 -2.78 -9.58
C PHE A 142 -14.59 -3.89 -9.08
N GLU A 143 -15.75 -4.05 -9.73
CA GLU A 143 -16.73 -5.08 -9.37
C GLU A 143 -16.17 -6.49 -9.58
N LYS A 144 -15.28 -6.68 -10.57
CA LYS A 144 -14.60 -7.96 -10.79
C LYS A 144 -13.56 -8.29 -9.71
N CYS A 145 -12.94 -7.29 -9.08
CA CYS A 145 -12.00 -7.54 -7.96
C CYS A 145 -12.67 -8.13 -6.72
N ASN A 146 -14.01 -8.03 -6.61
CA ASN A 146 -14.77 -8.50 -5.46
C ASN A 146 -14.15 -8.07 -4.11
N ALA A 147 -13.63 -6.84 -4.05
CA ALA A 147 -12.87 -6.34 -2.92
C ALA A 147 -13.76 -6.19 -1.68
N ARG A 148 -13.42 -6.95 -0.63
CA ARG A 148 -14.15 -6.99 0.63
C ARG A 148 -13.21 -6.90 1.80
N ILE A 149 -13.69 -6.27 2.87
CA ILE A 149 -13.11 -6.39 4.20
C ILE A 149 -14.18 -7.06 5.05
N ASP A 150 -13.88 -8.25 5.55
CA ASP A 150 -14.84 -9.12 6.18
C ASP A 150 -16.06 -9.39 5.27
N GLU A 151 -17.27 -8.97 5.68
CA GLU A 151 -18.51 -9.17 4.92
C GLU A 151 -18.94 -7.94 4.11
N GLU A 152 -18.20 -6.82 4.23
CA GLU A 152 -18.57 -5.54 3.62
C GLU A 152 -17.89 -5.34 2.26
N HIS A 153 -18.70 -4.92 1.27
CA HIS A 153 -18.17 -4.53 -0.04
C HIS A 153 -17.57 -3.14 0.04
N LEU A 154 -16.38 -3.00 -0.53
CA LEU A 154 -15.73 -1.70 -0.60
C LEU A 154 -16.33 -0.85 -1.72
N THR A 155 -16.14 0.47 -1.60
CA THR A 155 -16.33 1.41 -2.71
C THR A 155 -14.96 1.93 -3.09
N PHE A 156 -14.68 2.01 -4.39
CA PHE A 156 -13.40 2.52 -4.87
C PHE A 156 -13.15 3.95 -4.38
N ASP A 157 -11.99 4.16 -3.77
CA ASP A 157 -11.52 5.45 -3.30
C ASP A 157 -10.10 5.70 -3.85
N PRO A 158 -9.91 6.68 -4.74
CA PRO A 158 -8.62 6.94 -5.36
C PRO A 158 -7.55 7.47 -4.40
N GLU A 159 -7.91 7.93 -3.20
CA GLU A 159 -6.93 8.37 -2.19
C GLU A 159 -6.28 7.19 -1.45
N THR A 160 -7.03 6.11 -1.28
CA THR A 160 -6.60 4.92 -0.51
C THR A 160 -6.40 3.69 -1.38
N MET A 161 -6.87 3.71 -2.63
CA MET A 161 -6.80 2.57 -3.54
C MET A 161 -6.19 2.93 -4.88
N ALA A 162 -5.48 1.99 -5.49
CA ALA A 162 -5.06 2.08 -6.87
C ALA A 162 -4.95 0.70 -7.51
N TYR A 163 -5.03 0.70 -8.84
CA TYR A 163 -4.81 -0.48 -9.65
C TYR A 163 -3.34 -0.61 -10.02
N PHE A 164 -2.86 -1.84 -10.07
CA PHE A 164 -1.51 -2.17 -10.53
C PHE A 164 -1.59 -3.32 -11.53
N GLU A 165 -0.82 -3.20 -12.61
CA GLU A 165 -0.64 -4.23 -13.62
C GLU A 165 0.72 -4.89 -13.42
N CYS A 166 0.72 -6.21 -13.29
CA CYS A 166 1.93 -7.01 -13.16
C CYS A 166 2.12 -7.83 -14.44
N THR A 167 3.34 -7.84 -14.98
CA THR A 167 3.68 -8.61 -16.19
C THR A 167 4.88 -9.51 -15.90
N LEU A 168 4.64 -10.81 -15.78
CA LEU A 168 5.67 -11.85 -15.63
C LEU A 168 6.00 -12.46 -16.98
N THR A 169 7.27 -12.45 -17.35
CA THR A 169 7.75 -13.22 -18.50
C THR A 169 8.34 -14.52 -17.98
N VAL A 170 7.85 -15.65 -18.48
CA VAL A 170 8.32 -16.97 -18.06
C VAL A 170 9.71 -17.19 -18.66
N GLU A 171 10.69 -17.40 -17.78
CA GLU A 171 12.07 -17.65 -18.17
C GLU A 171 12.32 -19.13 -18.51
N THR A 172 13.58 -19.44 -18.83
CA THR A 172 14.01 -20.77 -19.29
C THR A 172 13.60 -21.90 -18.32
N PRO A 173 13.40 -23.13 -18.83
CA PRO A 173 13.15 -24.29 -17.98
C PRO A 173 14.22 -24.51 -16.90
N GLU A 174 15.48 -24.09 -17.10
CA GLU A 174 16.51 -24.26 -16.06
C GLU A 174 16.25 -23.42 -14.80
N SER A 175 15.53 -22.29 -14.91
CA SER A 175 15.16 -21.41 -13.79
C SER A 175 13.72 -21.61 -13.29
N MET A 176 12.80 -22.07 -14.14
CA MET A 176 11.37 -22.20 -13.80
C MET A 176 10.78 -23.61 -14.04
N HIS A 177 11.58 -24.67 -13.91
CA HIS A 177 11.07 -26.05 -14.04
C HIS A 177 10.34 -26.55 -12.79
N GLY A 178 9.05 -26.81 -12.92
CA GLY A 178 8.23 -27.44 -11.88
C GLY A 178 6.94 -26.69 -11.63
N GLU A 179 6.33 -26.95 -10.48
CA GLU A 179 5.17 -26.20 -10.00
C GLU A 179 5.64 -25.00 -9.20
N PHE A 180 5.17 -23.83 -9.58
CA PHE A 180 5.44 -22.57 -8.89
C PHE A 180 4.13 -21.86 -8.57
N TRP A 181 4.12 -21.22 -7.42
CA TRP A 181 3.07 -20.30 -6.99
C TRP A 181 3.47 -18.90 -7.39
N VAL A 182 2.52 -18.19 -8.00
CA VAL A 182 2.65 -16.77 -8.32
C VAL A 182 1.69 -16.02 -7.41
N THR A 183 2.19 -14.99 -6.72
CA THR A 183 1.37 -14.09 -5.91
C THR A 183 1.82 -12.65 -6.10
N VAL A 184 0.99 -11.71 -5.65
CA VAL A 184 1.37 -10.30 -5.53
C VAL A 184 1.47 -9.93 -4.08
N GLU A 185 2.51 -9.18 -3.76
CA GLU A 185 2.76 -8.64 -2.45
C GLU A 185 2.81 -7.11 -2.56
N ALA A 186 2.28 -6.43 -1.55
CA ALA A 186 2.33 -4.98 -1.44
C ALA A 186 2.93 -4.61 -0.08
N GLN A 187 3.92 -3.73 -0.09
CA GLN A 187 4.59 -3.22 1.11
C GLN A 187 4.34 -1.73 1.25
N ASP A 188 3.91 -1.29 2.45
CA ASP A 188 3.75 0.13 2.76
C ASP A 188 5.08 0.79 3.20
N GLY A 189 5.05 2.12 3.35
CA GLY A 189 6.19 2.89 3.82
C GLY A 189 6.63 2.59 5.27
N ASP A 190 5.80 1.90 6.05
CA ASP A 190 6.08 1.46 7.43
C ASP A 190 6.62 0.02 7.48
N GLY A 191 6.74 -0.65 6.32
CA GLY A 191 7.25 -2.01 6.17
C GLY A 191 6.23 -3.11 6.46
N LEU A 192 4.94 -2.79 6.58
CA LEU A 192 3.87 -3.78 6.64
C LEU A 192 3.61 -4.35 5.26
N MET A 193 3.38 -5.65 5.19
CA MET A 193 3.14 -6.36 3.94
C MET A 193 1.73 -6.94 3.89
N GLY A 194 1.15 -6.91 2.70
CA GLY A 194 -0.09 -7.59 2.37
C GLY A 194 0.12 -8.49 1.16
N THR A 195 -0.56 -9.63 1.15
CA THR A 195 -0.56 -10.57 0.02
C THR A 195 -1.90 -10.59 -0.69
N MET A 196 -1.83 -10.95 -1.96
CA MET A 196 -2.99 -11.16 -2.81
C MET A 196 -3.86 -12.30 -2.27
N ASP A 197 -5.13 -11.97 -2.05
CA ASP A 197 -6.23 -12.90 -1.74
C ASP A 197 -7.03 -13.24 -3.01
#